data_AF-A0A971PZY9-F1
#
_entry.id   AF-A0A971PZY9-F1
#
_cell.length_a   1.000
_cell.length_b   1.000
_cell.length_c   1.000
_cell.angle_alpha   90.00
_cell.angle_beta   90.00
_cell.angle_gamma   90.00
#
_symmetry.space_group_name_H-M   'P 1'
#
loop_
_entity.id
_entity.type
_entity.pdbx_description
1 polymer ?
#
loop_
_entity_poly.entity_id
_entity_poly.type
_entity_poly.pdbx_seq_one_letter_code
_entity_poly.pdbx_strand_id
1 'polypeptide(L)' 'MLELKEGQKLIVEVENDRTIMKPRPESLSKALMGSTRGLYGRNASEVDEYVEAERDTWPE' A
#
# COMPACT_ATOMS: atom_id res chain seq x y z
N MET A 1 -25.96 -6.45 2.34
CA MET A 1 -26.07 -5.48 3.43
C MET A 1 -24.65 -5.04 3.76
N LEU A 2 -24.36 -3.73 3.84
CA LEU A 2 -23.01 -3.24 4.13
C LEU A 2 -22.72 -3.57 5.61
N GLU A 3 -21.67 -4.36 5.89
CA GLU A 3 -21.27 -4.82 7.23
C GLU A 3 -20.62 -3.66 8.05
N LEU A 4 -21.37 -2.57 8.22
CA LEU A 4 -20.92 -1.37 8.91
C LEU A 4 -21.35 -1.37 10.37
N LYS A 5 -20.42 -1.01 11.27
CA LYS A 5 -20.69 -0.82 12.69
C LYS A 5 -20.83 0.67 13.02
N GLU A 6 -21.61 0.98 14.05
CA GLU A 6 -21.71 2.34 14.56
C GLU A 6 -20.32 2.84 15.01
N GLY A 7 -19.99 4.10 14.67
CA GLY A 7 -18.69 4.70 14.95
C GLY A 7 -17.53 4.19 14.08
N GLN A 8 -17.78 3.29 13.12
CA GLN A 8 -16.74 2.77 12.23
C GLN A 8 -16.19 3.87 11.31
N LYS A 9 -14.87 3.99 11.25
CA LYS A 9 -14.18 4.91 10.34
C LYS A 9 -14.28 4.39 8.91
N LEU A 10 -14.54 5.30 7.97
CA LEU A 10 -14.62 5.01 6.54
C LEU A 10 -13.49 5.72 5.79
N ILE A 11 -13.13 5.14 4.65
CA ILE A 11 -12.33 5.77 3.61
C ILE A 11 -13.30 6.25 2.53
N VAL A 12 -13.16 7.50 2.10
CA VAL A 12 -14.01 8.12 1.09
C VAL A 12 -13.16 8.48 -0.11
N GLU A 13 -13.64 8.10 -1.29
CA GLU A 13 -13.00 8.34 -2.58
C GLU A 13 -14.05 8.93 -3.53
N VAL A 14 -13.69 9.94 -4.32
CA VAL A 14 -14.56 10.52 -5.35
C VAL A 14 -14.02 10.10 -6.70
N GLU A 15 -14.82 9.33 -7.44
CA GLU A 15 -14.43 8.75 -8.73
C GLU A 15 -15.60 8.86 -9.71
N ASN A 16 -15.38 9.46 -10.89
CA ASN A 16 -16.41 9.60 -11.96
C ASN A 16 -17.75 10.17 -11.46
N ASP A 17 -17.72 11.28 -10.72
CA ASP A 17 -18.88 11.91 -10.07
C ASP A 17 -19.65 11.02 -9.08
N ARG A 18 -19.00 9.94 -8.60
CA ARG A 18 -19.54 9.04 -7.58
C ARG A 18 -18.70 9.13 -6.31
N THR A 19 -19.38 9.13 -5.17
CA THR A 19 -18.74 8.96 -3.87
C THR A 19 -18.70 7.48 -3.52
N ILE A 20 -17.51 6.93 -3.41
CA ILE A 20 -17.26 5.56 -2.98
C ILE A 20 -16.84 5.60 -1.51
N MET A 21 -17.57 4.87 -0.67
CA MET A 21 -17.26 4.73 0.75
C MET A 21 -16.89 3.29 1.05
N LYS A 22 -15.73 3.07 1.67
CA LYS A 22 -15.23 1.74 2.05
C LYS A 22 -14.92 1.72 3.54
N PRO A 23 -15.18 0.60 4.25
CA PRO A 23 -14.72 0.42 5.62
C PRO A 23 -13.20 0.64 5.72
N ARG A 24 -12.75 1.40 6.72
CA ARG A 24 -11.31 1.47 7.00
C ARG A 24 -10.85 0.10 7.52
N PRO A 25 -9.77 -0.49 6.97
CA PRO A 25 -9.23 -1.73 7.50
C PRO A 25 -8.77 -1.58 8.95
N GLU A 26 -8.98 -2.61 9.76
CA GLU A 26 -8.49 -2.65 11.15
C GLU A 26 -6.96 -2.56 11.24
N SER A 27 -6.26 -3.10 10.23
CA SER A 27 -4.81 -2.99 10.09
C SER A 27 -4.46 -2.61 8.65
N LEU A 28 -3.91 -1.41 8.48
CA LEU A 28 -3.42 -0.94 7.18
C LEU A 28 -2.26 -1.80 6.68
N SER A 29 -1.35 -2.25 7.57
CA SER A 29 -0.23 -3.13 7.20
C SER A 29 -0.71 -4.47 6.64
N LYS A 30 -1.78 -5.06 7.20
CA LYS A 30 -2.38 -6.28 6.64
C LYS A 30 -3.09 -5.99 5.33
N ALA A 31 -3.88 -4.92 5.26
CA ALA A 31 -4.64 -4.57 4.06
C ALA A 31 -3.76 -4.24 2.85
N LEU A 32 -2.57 -3.66 3.09
CA LEU A 32 -1.61 -3.27 2.07
C LEU A 32 -0.47 -4.29 1.92
N MET A 33 -0.53 -5.44 2.60
CA MET A 33 0.52 -6.45 2.55
C MET A 33 0.73 -6.91 1.11
N GLY A 34 1.97 -6.87 0.64
CA GLY A 34 2.34 -7.29 -0.71
C GLY A 34 1.94 -6.32 -1.82
N SER A 35 1.32 -5.17 -1.51
CA SER A 35 1.01 -4.13 -2.51
C SER A 35 2.25 -3.60 -3.24
N THR A 36 3.41 -3.64 -2.58
CA THR A 36 4.71 -3.24 -3.13
C THR A 36 5.56 -4.42 -3.62
N ARG A 37 5.00 -5.64 -3.65
CA ARG A 37 5.76 -6.82 -4.06
C ARG A 37 6.21 -6.65 -5.52
N GLY A 38 7.49 -6.88 -5.77
CA GLY A 38 8.06 -6.74 -7.11
C GLY A 38 8.48 -5.32 -7.48
N LEU A 39 8.17 -4.31 -6.65
CA LEU A 39 8.50 -2.91 -6.94
C LEU A 39 10.02 -2.68 -7.05
N TYR A 40 10.79 -3.30 -6.15
CA TYR A 40 12.24 -3.16 -6.06
C TYR A 40 12.99 -4.40 -6.56
N GLY A 41 12.29 -5.37 -7.17
CA GLY A 41 12.85 -6.65 -7.60
C GLY A 41 11.89 -7.82 -7.39
N ARG A 42 11.93 -8.79 -8.30
CA ARG A 42 11.06 -9.98 -8.32
C ARG A 42 11.59 -11.12 -7.44
N ASN A 43 12.87 -11.09 -7.13
CA ASN A 43 13.57 -12.05 -6.28
C ASN A 43 14.59 -11.32 -5.38
N ALA A 44 15.23 -12.05 -4.46
CA ALA A 44 16.17 -11.47 -3.50
C ALA A 44 17.36 -10.78 -4.19
N SER A 45 17.95 -11.41 -5.21
CA SER A 45 19.10 -10.86 -5.92
C SER A 45 18.78 -9.53 -6.61
N GLU A 46 17.63 -9.42 -7.28
CA GLU A 46 17.21 -8.16 -7.90
C GLU A 46 16.98 -7.04 -6.85
N VAL A 47 16.51 -7.40 -5.66
CA VAL A 47 16.33 -6.44 -4.57
C VAL A 47 17.68 -5.99 -4.01
N ASP A 48 18.62 -6.91 -3.84
CA ASP A 48 19.97 -6.59 -3.37
C ASP A 48 20.67 -5.65 -4.38
N GLU A 49 20.56 -5.93 -5.67
CA GLU A 49 21.07 -5.07 -6.75
C GLU A 49 20.46 -3.66 -6.70
N TYR A 50 19.13 -3.55 -6.52
CA TYR A 50 18.46 -2.25 -6.35
C TYR A 50 19.01 -1.48 -5.15
N VAL A 51 19.19 -2.14 -4.01
CA VAL A 51 19.68 -1.52 -2.77
C VAL A 51 21.12 -1.06 -2.91
N GLU A 52 21.99 -1.85 -3.54
CA GLU A 52 23.37 -1.46 -3.82
C GLU A 52 23.44 -0.24 -4.73
N ALA A 53 22.70 -0.25 -5.83
CA ALA A 53 22.65 0.88 -6.76
C ALA A 53 22.18 2.18 -6.06
N GLU A 54 21.17 2.10 -5.20
CA GLU A 54 20.72 3.27 -4.42
C GLU A 54 21.80 3.77 -3.45
N ARG A 55 22.51 2.86 -2.77
CA ARG A 55 23.58 3.24 -1.82
C ARG A 55 24.76 3.92 -2.49
N ASP A 56 25.11 3.50 -3.70
CA ASP A 56 26.19 4.11 -4.48
C ASP A 56 25.90 5.58 -4.85
N THR A 57 24.63 6.00 -4.80
CA THR A 57 24.24 7.40 -5.05
C THR A 57 24.31 8.30 -3.82
N TRP A 58 24.55 7.73 -2.63
CA TRP A 58 24.53 8.52 -1.40
C TRP A 58 25.83 9.33 -1.28
N PRO A 59 25.74 10.65 -1.07
CA PRO A 59 26.91 11.46 -0.78
C PRO A 59 27.52 11.07 0.58
N GLU A 60 28.85 11.18 0.69
CA GLU A 60 29.62 10.96 1.94
C GLU A 60 29.20 11.90 3.09
#